data_AF-A0A6V8LEM2-F1
#
_entry.id   AF-A0A6V8LEM2-F1
#
_cell.length_a   1.000
_cell.length_b   1.000
_cell.length_c   1.000
_cell.angle_alpha   90.00
_cell.angle_beta   90.00
_cell.angle_gamma   90.00
#
_symmetry.space_group_name_H-M   'P 1'
#
loop_
_entity.id
_entity.type
_entity.pdbx_description
1 polymer ?
#
loop_
_entity_poly.entity_id
_entity_poly.type
_entity_poly.pdbx_seq_one_letter_code
_entity_poly.pdbx_strand_id
1 'polypeptide(L)'
;MCDIVAICDICKASIDDFRGLLYVDMDDVRRVEDAWTAHEKANPHGSEIRELASLPDRAKWYALHDACGVAREHDIYPIELGALTNMRQLVSWTAHLLEKTWLNSTNWDDVLRSVAQEGVEGPLRVSN
;
A
#
# COMPACT_ATOMS: atom_id res chain seq x y z
N MET A 1 4.28 -16.22 17.24
CA MET A 1 5.23 -16.27 16.12
C MET A 1 4.83 -15.13 15.20
N CYS A 2 5.78 -14.27 14.85
CA CYS A 2 5.52 -13.22 13.88
C CYS A 2 5.83 -13.80 12.51
N ASP A 3 4.84 -13.78 11.65
CA ASP A 3 4.84 -14.48 10.37
C ASP A 3 4.96 -13.50 9.20
N ILE A 4 5.06 -12.20 9.53
CA ILE A 4 5.14 -11.08 8.59
C ILE A 4 6.34 -10.24 9.00
N VAL A 5 7.30 -10.09 8.08
CA VAL A 5 8.46 -9.21 8.23
C VAL A 5 8.25 -8.02 7.30
N ALA A 6 8.57 -6.80 7.72
CA ALA A 6 8.52 -5.63 6.85
C ALA A 6 9.93 -5.19 6.44
N ILE A 7 10.09 -4.67 5.21
CA ILE A 7 11.35 -4.01 4.78
C ILE A 7 11.11 -2.53 4.66
N CYS A 8 11.99 -1.74 5.26
CA CYS A 8 11.93 -0.30 5.16
C CYS A 8 12.23 0.15 3.72
N ASP A 9 11.32 0.91 3.12
CA ASP A 9 11.46 1.43 1.76
C ASP A 9 12.60 2.46 1.62
N ILE A 10 13.10 3.03 2.72
CA ILE A 10 14.21 3.99 2.71
C ILE A 10 15.56 3.29 2.85
N CYS A 11 15.79 2.60 3.99
CA CYS A 11 17.10 2.01 4.28
C CYS A 11 17.26 0.59 3.74
N LYS A 12 16.18 -0.02 3.24
CA LYS A 12 16.13 -1.40 2.71
C LYS A 12 16.46 -2.50 3.73
N ALA A 13 16.54 -2.17 5.01
CA ALA A 13 16.70 -3.13 6.10
C ALA A 13 15.34 -3.62 6.62
N SER A 14 15.34 -4.79 7.27
CA SER A 14 14.15 -5.33 7.92
C SER A 14 13.72 -4.51 9.14
N ILE A 15 12.42 -4.52 9.43
CA ILE A 15 11.78 -3.87 10.57
C ILE A 15 11.43 -4.97 11.58
N ASP A 16 12.44 -5.44 12.32
CA ASP A 16 12.35 -6.66 13.14
C ASP A 16 11.63 -6.46 14.49
N ASP A 17 11.52 -5.22 14.97
CA ASP A 17 10.92 -4.86 16.25
C ASP A 17 9.49 -4.32 16.11
N PHE A 18 8.95 -4.34 14.88
CA PHE A 18 7.66 -3.75 14.52
C PHE A 18 7.53 -2.26 14.88
N ARG A 19 8.65 -1.56 15.12
CA ARG A 19 8.68 -0.11 15.38
C ARG A 19 8.80 0.64 14.07
N GLY A 20 7.63 0.86 13.50
CA GLY A 20 7.46 1.48 12.22
C GLY A 20 6.02 1.41 11.78
N LEU A 21 5.76 1.95 10.60
CA LEU A 21 4.43 2.07 10.05
C LEU A 21 4.42 1.64 8.58
N LEU A 22 3.31 1.04 8.19
CA LEU A 22 2.89 0.85 6.81
C LEU A 22 1.90 1.97 6.49
N TYR A 23 2.14 2.76 5.44
CA TYR A 23 1.24 3.88 5.10
C TYR A 23 1.05 4.05 3.61
N VAL A 24 0.00 4.76 3.25
CA VAL A 24 -0.20 5.30 1.91
C VAL A 24 -0.39 6.81 2.01
N ASP A 25 0.14 7.56 1.05
CA ASP A 25 -0.08 9.01 0.93
C ASP A 25 -1.45 9.26 0.31
N MET A 26 -2.31 10.00 1.03
CA MET A 26 -3.68 10.27 0.61
C MET A 26 -3.78 11.28 -0.52
N ASP A 27 -2.77 12.13 -0.73
CA ASP A 27 -2.73 13.01 -1.90
C ASP A 27 -2.44 12.21 -3.17
N ASP A 28 -1.60 11.17 -3.08
CA ASP A 28 -1.40 10.21 -4.18
C ASP A 28 -2.67 9.41 -4.47
N VAL A 29 -3.39 8.98 -3.44
CA VAL A 29 -4.68 8.29 -3.58
C VAL A 29 -5.68 9.16 -4.34
N ARG A 30 -5.87 10.42 -3.90
CA ARG A 30 -6.76 11.38 -4.56
C ARG A 30 -6.37 11.63 -6.01
N ARG A 31 -5.07 11.81 -6.26
CA ARG A 31 -4.53 12.01 -7.62
C ARG A 31 -4.90 10.84 -8.54
N VAL A 32 -4.82 9.62 -8.05
CA VAL A 32 -5.20 8.41 -8.80
C VAL A 32 -6.71 8.36 -9.00
N GLU A 33 -7.52 8.57 -7.96
CA GLU A 33 -8.99 8.60 -8.05
C GLU A 33 -9.49 9.64 -9.06
N ASP A 34 -8.94 10.85 -9.02
CA ASP A 34 -9.30 11.94 -9.93
C ASP A 34 -8.93 11.60 -11.38
N ALA A 35 -7.76 11.00 -11.61
CA ALA A 35 -7.33 10.59 -12.94
C ALA A 35 -8.24 9.50 -13.53
N TRP A 36 -8.59 8.48 -12.73
CA TRP A 36 -9.50 7.42 -13.15
C TRP A 36 -10.91 7.96 -13.42
N THR A 37 -11.43 8.80 -12.54
CA THR A 37 -12.74 9.44 -12.71
C THR A 37 -12.80 10.30 -13.96
N ALA A 38 -11.76 11.11 -14.20
CA ALA A 38 -11.65 11.93 -15.40
C ALA A 38 -11.59 11.08 -16.67
N HIS A 39 -10.85 9.97 -16.62
CA HIS A 39 -10.73 9.02 -17.72
C HIS A 39 -12.03 8.31 -18.05
N GLU A 40 -12.75 7.79 -17.05
CA GLU A 40 -14.06 7.16 -17.24
C GLU A 40 -15.08 8.13 -17.84
N LYS A 41 -15.06 9.39 -17.38
CA LYS A 41 -15.92 10.45 -17.92
C LYS A 41 -15.58 10.80 -19.38
N ALA A 42 -14.30 10.77 -19.74
CA ALA A 42 -13.85 11.01 -21.10
C ALA A 42 -14.15 9.81 -22.04
N ASN A 43 -14.25 8.60 -21.47
CA ASN A 43 -14.37 7.34 -22.22
C ASN A 43 -15.61 6.52 -21.83
N PRO A 44 -16.83 7.05 -22.02
CA PRO A 44 -18.07 6.41 -21.55
C PRO A 44 -18.42 5.09 -22.26
N HIS A 45 -17.75 4.79 -23.40
CA HIS A 45 -17.97 3.57 -24.18
C HIS A 45 -16.84 2.54 -24.02
N GLY A 46 -15.98 2.73 -23.01
CA GLY A 46 -14.77 1.94 -22.81
C GLY A 46 -13.53 2.63 -23.35
N SER A 47 -12.37 2.06 -23.03
CA SER A 47 -11.06 2.69 -23.25
C SER A 47 -10.18 1.84 -24.15
N GLU A 48 -9.34 2.49 -24.95
CA GLU A 48 -8.28 1.81 -25.68
C GLU A 48 -7.13 1.43 -24.74
N ILE A 49 -6.42 0.33 -25.05
CA ILE A 49 -5.28 -0.16 -24.25
C ILE A 49 -4.22 0.92 -24.04
N ARG A 50 -3.97 1.76 -25.05
CA ARG A 50 -3.02 2.87 -24.98
C ARG A 50 -3.42 3.92 -23.94
N GLU A 51 -4.70 4.17 -23.78
CA GLU A 51 -5.21 5.19 -22.84
C GLU A 51 -5.07 4.68 -21.41
N LEU A 52 -5.32 3.39 -21.18
CA LEU A 52 -5.08 2.76 -19.89
C LEU A 52 -3.60 2.82 -19.49
N ALA A 53 -2.68 2.68 -20.44
CA ALA A 53 -1.24 2.80 -20.18
C ALA A 53 -0.78 4.24 -19.85
N SER A 54 -1.64 5.25 -20.07
CA SER A 54 -1.37 6.65 -19.71
C SER A 54 -1.90 7.04 -18.33
N LEU A 55 -2.67 6.15 -17.69
CA LEU A 55 -3.18 6.37 -16.35
C LEU A 55 -2.05 6.24 -15.33
N PRO A 56 -2.12 7.00 -14.23
CA PRO A 56 -1.13 6.88 -13.18
C PRO A 56 -1.17 5.49 -12.54
N ASP A 57 -0.01 5.02 -12.13
CA ASP A 57 0.08 3.87 -11.25
C ASP A 57 -0.69 4.13 -9.94
N ARG A 58 -1.19 3.04 -9.37
CA ARG A 58 -1.92 3.08 -8.10
C ARG A 58 -1.04 3.62 -6.97
N ALA A 59 -1.66 4.30 -6.01
CA ALA A 59 -0.97 4.85 -4.87
C ALA A 59 -0.25 3.74 -4.08
N LYS A 60 1.01 3.96 -3.80
CA LYS A 60 1.90 2.97 -3.21
C LYS A 60 1.79 2.96 -1.69
N TRP A 61 1.67 1.76 -1.11
CA TRP A 61 1.92 1.53 0.30
C TRP A 61 3.43 1.48 0.57
N TYR A 62 3.87 2.07 1.66
CA TYR A 62 5.27 2.16 2.06
C TYR A 62 5.44 1.66 3.49
N ALA A 63 6.47 0.86 3.73
CA ALA A 63 6.87 0.45 5.07
C ALA A 63 8.11 1.24 5.50
N LEU A 64 8.07 1.85 6.69
CA LEU A 64 9.20 2.64 7.23
C LEU A 64 9.44 2.31 8.69
N HIS A 65 10.72 2.27 9.10
CA HIS A 65 11.08 2.41 10.50
C HIS A 65 10.66 3.80 11.01
N ASP A 66 10.34 3.92 12.30
CA ASP A 66 10.10 5.23 12.94
C ASP A 66 11.26 6.20 12.70
N ALA A 67 12.49 5.70 12.79
CA ALA A 67 13.70 6.50 12.58
C ALA A 67 13.93 6.89 11.11
N CYS A 68 13.34 6.16 10.16
CA CYS A 68 13.37 6.49 8.73
C CYS A 68 12.17 7.35 8.31
N GLY A 69 11.30 7.71 9.26
CA GLY A 69 9.97 8.26 9.01
C GLY A 69 9.93 9.49 8.10
N VAL A 70 8.77 9.63 7.44
CA VAL A 70 8.39 10.77 6.61
C VAL A 70 8.20 12.03 7.44
N ALA A 71 8.56 13.19 6.87
CA ALA A 71 8.19 14.48 7.42
C ALA A 71 6.66 14.53 7.61
N ARG A 72 6.19 14.98 8.78
CA ARG A 72 4.78 15.04 9.21
C ARG A 72 3.89 15.98 8.38
N GLU A 73 4.35 16.40 7.20
CA GLU A 73 3.70 17.37 6.33
C GLU A 73 2.76 16.74 5.30
N HIS A 74 2.79 15.40 5.16
CA HIS A 74 1.92 14.67 4.24
C HIS A 74 0.65 14.15 4.93
N ASP A 75 -0.47 14.18 4.23
CA ASP A 75 -1.72 13.54 4.64
C ASP A 75 -1.59 12.03 4.38
N ILE A 76 -1.34 11.25 5.43
CA ILE A 76 -1.09 9.81 5.32
C ILE A 76 -2.19 9.00 5.98
N TYR A 77 -2.42 7.78 5.49
CA TYR A 77 -3.20 6.75 6.18
C TYR A 77 -2.25 5.70 6.78
N PRO A 78 -1.91 5.80 8.08
CA PRO A 78 -0.95 4.91 8.70
C PRO A 78 -1.59 3.65 9.28
N ILE A 79 -0.82 2.56 9.25
CA ILE A 79 -1.06 1.31 9.99
C ILE A 79 0.23 0.99 10.73
N GLU A 80 0.17 0.97 12.06
CA GLU A 80 1.29 0.55 12.89
C GLU A 80 1.70 -0.89 12.55
N LEU A 81 2.98 -1.15 12.33
CA LEU A 81 3.46 -2.50 11.97
C LEU A 81 3.21 -3.52 13.09
N GLY A 82 3.18 -3.07 14.35
CA GLY A 82 2.76 -3.89 15.49
C GLY A 82 1.31 -4.40 15.40
N ALA A 83 0.49 -3.82 14.54
CA ALA A 83 -0.87 -4.28 14.25
C ALA A 83 -0.95 -5.25 13.07
N LEU A 84 0.19 -5.60 12.44
CA LEU A 84 0.31 -6.47 11.26
C LEU A 84 1.34 -7.61 11.46
N THR A 85 1.51 -8.11 12.68
CA THR A 85 2.55 -9.10 13.03
C THR A 85 2.29 -10.52 12.51
N ASN A 86 1.06 -10.82 12.09
CA ASN A 86 0.67 -12.15 11.63
C ASN A 86 -0.52 -12.11 10.66
N MET A 87 -0.76 -13.25 9.98
CA MET A 87 -1.80 -13.37 8.96
C MET A 87 -3.21 -13.04 9.45
N ARG A 88 -3.57 -13.38 10.69
CA ARG A 88 -4.90 -13.06 11.24
C ARG A 88 -5.09 -11.55 11.32
N GLN A 89 -4.06 -10.84 11.79
CA GLN A 89 -4.07 -9.39 11.88
C GLN A 89 -4.10 -8.74 10.49
N LEU A 90 -3.29 -9.23 9.54
CA LEU A 90 -3.32 -8.76 8.16
C LEU A 90 -4.69 -8.93 7.50
N VAL A 91 -5.35 -10.07 7.69
CA VAL A 91 -6.71 -10.31 7.18
C VAL A 91 -7.72 -9.38 7.84
N SER A 92 -7.62 -9.17 9.15
CA SER A 92 -8.49 -8.23 9.87
C SER A 92 -8.35 -6.80 9.36
N TRP A 93 -7.11 -6.35 9.12
CA TRP A 93 -6.85 -5.04 8.53
C TRP A 93 -7.29 -4.95 7.08
N THR A 94 -7.12 -6.02 6.30
CA THR A 94 -7.64 -6.09 4.93
C THR A 94 -9.16 -5.94 4.92
N ALA A 95 -9.88 -6.61 5.83
CA ALA A 95 -11.32 -6.45 5.97
C ALA A 95 -11.69 -5.00 6.33
N HIS A 96 -10.94 -4.35 7.23
CA HIS A 96 -11.15 -2.94 7.56
C HIS A 96 -10.90 -2.00 6.36
N LEU A 97 -9.86 -2.29 5.57
CA LEU A 97 -9.52 -1.51 4.39
C LEU A 97 -10.54 -1.70 3.26
N LEU A 98 -11.17 -2.87 3.14
CA LEU A 98 -12.24 -3.11 2.15
C LEU A 98 -13.48 -2.25 2.39
N GLU A 99 -13.64 -1.68 3.59
CA GLU A 99 -14.68 -0.69 3.89
C GLU A 99 -14.34 0.71 3.31
N LYS A 100 -13.11 0.92 2.83
CA LYS A 100 -12.64 2.20 2.30
C LYS A 100 -12.83 2.23 0.79
N THR A 101 -13.57 3.23 0.31
CA THR A 101 -13.84 3.41 -1.12
C THR A 101 -12.57 3.60 -1.94
N TRP A 102 -11.54 4.19 -1.33
CA TRP A 102 -10.28 4.53 -1.98
C TRP A 102 -9.29 3.36 -2.08
N LEU A 103 -9.54 2.21 -1.45
CA LEU A 103 -8.57 1.11 -1.42
C LEU A 103 -8.18 0.63 -2.83
N ASN A 104 -9.14 0.63 -3.75
CA ASN A 104 -8.94 0.21 -5.15
C ASN A 104 -7.96 1.10 -5.92
N SER A 105 -7.74 2.32 -5.45
CA SER A 105 -6.77 3.26 -6.01
C SER A 105 -5.35 3.05 -5.46
N THR A 106 -5.15 2.03 -4.62
CA THR A 106 -3.86 1.67 -4.03
C THR A 106 -3.35 0.32 -4.53
N ASN A 107 -2.07 0.05 -4.28
CA ASN A 107 -1.44 -1.24 -4.55
C ASN A 107 -1.54 -2.23 -3.37
N TRP A 108 -2.60 -2.16 -2.56
CA TRP A 108 -2.76 -3.07 -1.40
C TRP A 108 -2.74 -4.55 -1.78
N ASP A 109 -3.22 -4.92 -2.96
CA ASP A 109 -3.12 -6.29 -3.46
C ASP A 109 -1.67 -6.73 -3.74
N ASP A 110 -0.76 -5.82 -4.07
CA ASP A 110 0.67 -6.11 -4.15
C ASP A 110 1.27 -6.38 -2.77
N VAL A 111 0.82 -5.66 -1.73
CA VAL A 111 1.17 -5.97 -0.33
C VAL A 111 0.74 -7.40 0.02
N LEU A 112 -0.52 -7.76 -0.26
CA LEU A 112 -1.03 -9.11 0.00
C LEU A 112 -0.29 -10.19 -0.80
N ARG A 113 0.01 -9.94 -2.08
CA ARG A 113 0.79 -10.86 -2.92
C ARG A 113 2.19 -11.06 -2.36
N SER A 114 2.86 -10.01 -1.92
CA SER A 114 4.19 -10.10 -1.32
C SER A 114 4.18 -10.98 -0.06
N VAL A 115 3.23 -10.78 0.86
CA VAL A 115 3.10 -11.64 2.05
C VAL A 115 2.82 -13.10 1.66
N ALA A 116 1.95 -13.32 0.67
CA ALA A 116 1.58 -14.68 0.27
C ALA A 116 2.72 -15.43 -0.45
N GLN A 117 3.52 -14.74 -1.27
CA GLN A 117 4.60 -15.33 -2.07
C GLN A 117 5.86 -15.62 -1.26
N GLU A 118 6.21 -14.75 -0.30
CA GLU A 118 7.42 -14.94 0.48
C GLU A 118 7.23 -15.88 1.69
N GLY A 119 5.99 -16.35 1.93
CA GLY A 119 5.66 -17.25 3.02
C GLY A 119 5.89 -16.63 4.40
N VAL A 120 5.60 -17.41 5.44
CA VAL A 120 5.61 -17.10 6.89
C VAL A 120 6.97 -16.55 7.41
N GLU A 121 7.99 -16.40 6.56
CA GLU A 121 9.34 -15.92 6.91
C GLU A 121 9.86 -14.82 5.97
N GLY A 122 9.01 -14.26 5.12
CA GLY A 122 9.41 -13.42 4.00
C GLY A 122 9.14 -11.92 4.18
N PRO A 123 10.07 -11.03 3.77
CA PRO A 123 9.84 -9.59 3.80
C PRO A 123 8.67 -9.10 2.92
N LEU A 124 7.87 -8.17 3.46
CA LEU A 124 7.01 -7.27 2.71
C LEU A 124 7.90 -6.46 1.76
N ARG A 125 7.79 -6.78 0.47
CA ARG A 125 8.40 -6.05 -0.63
C ARG A 125 7.29 -5.38 -1.40
N VAL A 126 7.26 -4.05 -1.33
CA VAL A 126 6.38 -3.28 -2.20
C VAL A 126 7.14 -3.02 -3.50
N SER A 127 6.75 -3.74 -4.54
CA SER A 127 7.36 -3.69 -5.88
C SER A 127 7.51 -2.24 -6.37
N ASN A 128 8.59 -2.01 -7.11
CA ASN A 128 8.91 -0.74 -7.77
C ASN A 128 8.03 -0.52 -8.99
#